data_AF-A0A9D5YYJ6-F1
#
_entry.id   AF-A0A9D5YYJ6-F1
#
_cell.length_a   1.000
_cell.length_b   1.000
_cell.length_c   1.000
_cell.angle_alpha   90.00
_cell.angle_beta   90.00
_cell.angle_gamma   90.00
#
_symmetry.space_group_name_H-M   'P 1'
#
loop_
_entity.id
_entity.type
_entity.pdbx_description
1 polymer ?
#
loop_
_entity_poly.entity_id
_entity_poly.type
_entity_poly.pdbx_seq_one_letter_code
_entity_poly.pdbx_strand_id
1 'polypeptide(L)'
;MSTPHSSQTMKPATAAKKLGVYLPATPPEFQEGTITRGQLEELETNPPEWLVDLRRNGPHPRPGGAGRLNVSIAGLARGGVEEALTTEQINELREDPPAWLVREREIQAEVRAEEERVKARDLKKAKKVARANREAEQKAPRSE
;
A
#
# COMPACT_ATOMS: atom_id res chain seq x y z
N MET A 1 -30.51 11.34 11.76
CA MET A 1 -29.67 12.54 11.50
C MET A 1 -28.24 12.07 11.37
N SER A 2 -27.69 12.06 10.14
CA SER A 2 -26.30 11.64 9.92
C SER A 2 -25.36 12.73 10.40
N THR A 3 -24.49 12.39 11.34
CA THR A 3 -23.37 13.25 11.73
C THR A 3 -22.48 13.51 10.51
N PRO A 4 -22.08 14.76 10.24
CA PRO A 4 -21.13 15.05 9.18
C PRO A 4 -19.79 14.41 9.57
N HIS A 5 -19.45 13.31 8.89
CA HIS A 5 -18.22 12.53 9.13
C HIS A 5 -16.93 13.35 8.95
N SER A 6 -17.03 14.56 8.42
CA SER A 6 -15.92 15.49 8.21
C SER A 6 -15.34 16.07 9.51
N SER A 7 -16.09 16.08 10.63
CA SER A 7 -15.61 16.61 11.92
C SER A 7 -14.83 15.59 12.77
N GLN A 8 -14.75 14.32 12.34
CA GLN A 8 -13.97 13.32 13.07
C GLN A 8 -12.47 13.63 12.93
N THR A 9 -11.81 13.84 14.06
CA THR A 9 -10.37 14.09 14.15
C THR A 9 -9.58 12.78 14.27
N MET A 10 -8.34 12.79 13.78
CA MET A 10 -7.38 11.70 13.95
C MET A 10 -5.98 12.22 14.25
N LYS A 11 -5.16 11.36 14.84
CA LYS A 11 -3.75 11.65 15.14
C LYS A 11 -2.94 11.84 13.84
N PRO A 12 -1.95 12.73 13.82
CA PRO A 12 -1.02 12.91 12.69
C PRO A 12 -0.40 11.62 12.18
N ALA A 13 -0.01 10.72 13.08
CA ALA A 13 0.53 9.41 12.70
C ALA A 13 -0.45 8.58 11.85
N THR A 14 -1.75 8.64 12.16
CA THR A 14 -2.79 7.98 11.37
C THR A 14 -3.00 8.68 10.03
N ALA A 15 -3.00 10.02 10.02
CA ALA A 15 -3.12 10.81 8.80
C ALA A 15 -1.94 10.57 7.85
N ALA A 16 -0.70 10.64 8.34
CA ALA A 16 0.52 10.34 7.57
C ALA A 16 0.48 8.93 6.98
N LYS A 17 0.05 7.93 7.76
CA LYS A 17 -0.10 6.55 7.28
C LYS A 17 -1.10 6.45 6.13
N LYS A 18 -2.22 7.17 6.19
CA LYS A 18 -3.21 7.21 5.10
C LYS A 18 -2.68 7.94 3.87
N LEU A 19 -1.97 9.05 4.08
CA LEU A 19 -1.33 9.82 3.00
C LEU A 19 -0.12 9.11 2.37
N GLY A 20 0.38 8.05 2.99
CA GLY A 20 1.53 7.28 2.53
C GLY A 20 2.86 8.01 2.70
N VAL A 21 3.00 8.85 3.75
CA VAL A 21 4.20 9.67 4.00
C VAL A 21 4.86 9.39 5.34
N TYR A 22 6.15 9.69 5.44
CA TYR A 22 6.92 9.52 6.67
C TYR A 22 6.72 10.71 7.61
N LEU A 23 6.00 10.48 8.72
CA LEU A 23 5.59 11.54 9.66
C LEU A 23 6.75 12.45 10.13
N PRO A 24 7.92 11.94 10.53
CA PRO A 24 9.02 12.79 11.00
C PRO A 24 9.56 13.78 9.95
N ALA A 25 9.26 13.55 8.66
CA ALA A 25 9.66 14.44 7.58
C ALA A 25 8.55 15.41 7.13
N THR A 26 7.38 15.38 7.77
CA THR A 26 6.30 16.36 7.52
C THR A 26 6.54 17.67 8.29
N PRO A 27 5.93 18.80 7.90
CA PRO A 27 6.06 20.06 8.64
C PRO A 27 5.59 19.96 10.11
N PRO A 28 6.17 20.74 11.06
CA PRO A 28 5.81 20.69 12.47
C PRO A 28 4.31 20.89 12.74
N GLU A 29 3.65 21.75 11.95
CA GLU A 29 2.22 22.04 12.07
C GLU A 29 1.38 20.78 11.80
N PHE A 30 1.84 19.91 10.90
CA PHE A 30 1.22 18.62 10.64
C PHE A 30 1.54 17.61 11.75
N GLN A 31 2.77 17.60 12.29
CA GLN A 31 3.21 16.66 13.31
C GLN A 31 2.52 16.86 14.67
N GLU A 32 2.31 18.11 15.06
CA GLU A 32 1.76 18.50 16.36
C GLU A 32 0.23 18.68 16.34
N GLY A 33 -0.34 18.92 15.16
CA GLY A 33 -1.76 19.21 14.98
C GLY A 33 -2.69 18.00 15.16
N THR A 34 -4.00 18.25 15.09
CA THR A 34 -5.00 17.20 14.87
C THR A 34 -5.59 17.37 13.48
N ILE A 35 -5.73 16.26 12.75
CA ILE A 35 -6.20 16.28 11.36
C ILE A 35 -7.63 15.76 11.34
N THR A 36 -8.55 16.58 10.86
CA THR A 36 -9.94 16.16 10.58
C THR A 36 -9.99 15.30 9.32
N ARG A 37 -11.05 14.50 9.18
CA ARG A 37 -11.29 13.75 7.95
C ARG A 37 -11.39 14.67 6.72
N GLY A 38 -12.02 15.85 6.85
CA GLY A 38 -12.10 16.82 5.77
C GLY A 38 -10.73 17.39 5.37
N GLN A 39 -9.86 17.69 6.35
CA GLN A 39 -8.49 18.12 6.05
C GLN A 39 -7.65 17.03 5.38
N LEU A 40 -7.84 15.76 5.79
CA LEU A 40 -7.17 14.64 5.12
C LEU A 40 -7.59 14.54 3.65
N GLU A 41 -8.89 14.64 3.38
CA GLU A 41 -9.45 14.61 2.02
C GLU A 41 -8.95 15.79 1.17
N GLU A 42 -8.82 16.97 1.76
CA GLU A 42 -8.22 18.14 1.12
C GLU A 42 -6.75 17.89 0.76
N LEU A 43 -5.95 17.33 1.67
CA LEU A 43 -4.55 16.97 1.41
C LEU A 43 -4.41 15.87 0.34
N GLU A 44 -5.40 14.99 0.19
CA GLU A 44 -5.43 13.97 -0.86
C GLU A 44 -5.82 14.56 -2.21
N THR A 45 -6.80 15.47 -2.24
CA THR A 45 -7.37 16.05 -3.45
C THR A 45 -6.51 17.19 -4.01
N ASN A 46 -6.04 18.08 -3.13
CA ASN A 46 -5.24 19.26 -3.43
C ASN A 46 -3.93 19.20 -2.64
N PRO A 47 -3.02 18.27 -2.98
CA PRO A 47 -1.80 18.08 -2.22
C PRO A 47 -0.91 19.34 -2.31
N PRO A 48 -0.50 19.93 -1.17
CA PRO A 48 0.44 21.04 -1.17
C PRO A 48 1.83 20.61 -1.64
N GLU A 49 2.66 21.56 -2.05
CA GLU A 49 3.98 21.30 -2.63
C GLU A 49 4.88 20.41 -1.75
N TRP A 50 4.92 20.67 -0.43
CA TRP A 50 5.69 19.85 0.51
C TRP A 50 5.26 18.38 0.50
N LEU A 51 3.96 18.11 0.31
CA LEU A 51 3.42 16.75 0.30
C LEU A 51 3.78 16.04 -1.02
N VAL A 52 3.74 16.79 -2.13
CA VAL A 52 4.16 16.29 -3.45
C VAL A 52 5.65 15.95 -3.44
N ASP A 53 6.48 16.87 -2.94
CA ASP A 53 7.93 16.66 -2.86
C ASP A 53 8.29 15.49 -1.94
N LEU A 54 7.66 15.40 -0.76
CA LEU A 54 7.89 14.31 0.17
C LEU A 54 7.53 12.94 -0.43
N ARG A 55 6.45 12.85 -1.21
CA ARG A 55 6.07 11.62 -1.93
C ARG A 55 7.03 11.28 -3.07
N ARG A 56 7.66 12.29 -3.68
CA ARG A 56 8.54 12.10 -4.84
C ARG A 56 9.97 11.76 -4.41
N ASN A 57 10.52 12.53 -3.47
CA ASN A 57 11.95 12.56 -3.15
C ASN A 57 12.24 12.20 -1.69
N GLY A 58 11.29 12.53 -0.81
CA GLY A 58 11.46 12.39 0.63
C GLY A 58 11.65 10.97 1.13
N PRO A 59 11.96 10.82 2.43
CA PRO A 59 12.00 9.52 3.07
C PRO A 59 10.65 8.81 2.93
N HIS A 60 10.67 7.67 2.26
CA HIS A 60 9.47 6.87 2.02
C HIS A 60 9.19 6.00 3.25
N PRO A 61 7.92 5.88 3.68
CA PRO A 61 7.55 4.87 4.65
C PRO A 61 8.03 3.48 4.20
N ARG A 62 8.32 2.60 5.16
CA ARG A 62 8.84 1.25 4.89
C ARG A 62 8.08 0.49 3.79
N PRO A 63 6.72 0.50 3.73
CA PRO A 63 6.00 -0.10 2.61
C PRO A 63 6.33 0.53 1.25
N GLY A 64 6.44 1.86 1.20
CA GLY A 64 6.79 2.60 -0.02
C GLY A 64 8.22 2.34 -0.48
N GLY A 65 9.19 2.34 0.45
CA GLY A 65 10.59 2.02 0.15
C GLY A 65 10.77 0.58 -0.36
N ALA A 66 10.17 -0.40 0.32
CA ALA A 66 10.21 -1.80 -0.09
C ALA A 66 9.58 -2.03 -1.48
N GLY A 67 8.41 -1.42 -1.72
CA GLY A 67 7.73 -1.49 -3.02
C GLY A 67 8.59 -0.91 -4.15
N ARG A 68 9.28 0.22 -3.92
CA ARG A 68 10.20 0.81 -4.90
C ARG A 68 11.41 -0.09 -5.17
N LEU A 69 11.90 -0.83 -4.18
CA LEU A 69 12.99 -1.80 -4.36
C LEU A 69 12.53 -3.16 -4.92
N ASN A 70 11.22 -3.35 -5.13
CA ASN A 70 10.60 -4.60 -5.56
C ASN A 70 10.90 -5.78 -4.62
N VAL A 71 10.86 -5.52 -3.31
CA VAL A 71 11.04 -6.51 -2.24
C VAL A 71 9.89 -6.40 -1.23
N SER A 72 9.74 -7.43 -0.40
CA SER A 72 8.82 -7.34 0.75
C SER A 72 9.38 -6.45 1.87
N ILE A 73 8.50 -5.92 2.74
CA ILE A 73 8.93 -5.17 3.93
C ILE A 73 9.83 -6.05 4.84
N ALA A 74 9.53 -7.34 4.93
CA ALA A 74 10.34 -8.30 5.68
C ALA A 74 11.70 -8.55 5.01
N GLY A 75 11.76 -8.59 3.68
CA GLY A 75 13.02 -8.68 2.93
C GLY A 75 13.89 -7.45 3.14
N LEU A 76 13.29 -6.26 3.14
CA LEU A 76 13.96 -5.01 3.47
C LEU A 76 14.56 -5.04 4.90
N ALA A 77 13.80 -5.55 5.88
CA ALA A 77 14.29 -5.72 7.25
C ALA A 77 15.46 -6.73 7.34
N ARG A 78 15.40 -7.85 6.60
CA ARG A 78 16.50 -8.82 6.53
C ARG A 78 17.77 -8.25 5.90
N GLY A 79 17.62 -7.28 5.00
CA GLY A 79 18.72 -6.49 4.44
C GLY A 79 19.34 -5.47 5.39
N GLY A 80 18.86 -5.38 6.64
CA GLY A 80 19.34 -4.43 7.64
C GLY A 80 18.80 -3.01 7.47
N VAL A 81 17.84 -2.79 6.56
CA VAL A 81 17.24 -1.48 6.35
C VAL A 81 16.02 -1.33 7.26
N GLU A 82 16.21 -0.60 8.35
CA GLU A 82 15.15 -0.33 9.33
C GLU A 82 14.51 1.05 9.19
N GLU A 83 15.27 2.00 8.66
CA GLU A 83 14.88 3.39 8.51
C GLU A 83 14.16 3.66 7.18
N ALA A 84 13.53 4.84 7.10
CA ALA A 84 12.88 5.30 5.88
C ALA A 84 13.93 5.72 4.85
N LEU A 85 13.87 5.16 3.64
CA LEU A 85 14.81 5.48 2.57
C LEU A 85 14.29 6.65 1.72
N THR A 86 15.18 7.57 1.35
CA THR A 86 14.88 8.60 0.35
C THR A 86 14.91 8.01 -1.07
N THR A 87 14.41 8.76 -2.05
CA THR A 87 14.51 8.33 -3.45
C THR A 87 15.95 8.20 -3.91
N GLU A 88 16.85 9.05 -3.42
CA GLU A 88 18.28 9.01 -3.72
C GLU A 88 18.93 7.70 -3.23
N GLN A 89 18.75 7.35 -1.96
CA GLN A 89 19.25 6.09 -1.40
C GLN A 89 18.66 4.86 -2.10
N ILE A 90 17.39 4.93 -2.51
CA ILE A 90 16.76 3.86 -3.29
C ILE A 90 17.41 3.72 -4.67
N ASN A 91 17.78 4.83 -5.31
CA ASN A 91 18.44 4.80 -6.61
C ASN A 91 19.87 4.27 -6.47
N GLU A 92 20.61 4.65 -5.44
CA GLU A 92 21.94 4.10 -5.13
C GLU A 92 21.87 2.56 -4.97
N LEU A 93 20.92 2.05 -4.18
CA LEU A 93 20.68 0.61 -4.04
C LEU A 93 20.24 -0.08 -5.34
N ARG A 94 19.69 0.65 -6.31
CA ARG A 94 19.30 0.09 -7.61
C ARG A 94 20.48 0.05 -8.57
N GLU A 95 21.35 1.05 -8.52
CA GLU A 95 22.53 1.17 -9.37
C GLU A 95 23.62 0.17 -8.97
N ASP A 96 23.85 0.01 -7.66
CA ASP A 96 24.76 -1.01 -7.11
C ASP A 96 23.99 -1.94 -6.15
N PRO A 97 23.24 -2.93 -6.69
CA PRO A 97 22.39 -3.77 -5.87
C PRO A 97 23.23 -4.74 -5.02
N PRO A 98 23.18 -4.64 -3.68
CA PRO A 98 23.90 -5.58 -2.82
C PRO A 98 23.31 -6.99 -2.93
N ALA A 99 24.09 -8.01 -2.56
CA ALA A 99 23.70 -9.41 -2.70
C ALA A 99 22.36 -9.76 -2.01
N TRP A 100 22.08 -9.15 -0.85
CA TRP A 100 20.80 -9.35 -0.16
C TRP A 100 19.61 -8.82 -0.98
N LEU A 101 19.78 -7.69 -1.68
CA LEU A 101 18.70 -7.08 -2.45
C LEU A 101 18.37 -7.92 -3.68
N VAL A 102 19.39 -8.45 -4.35
CA VAL A 102 19.21 -9.38 -5.48
C VAL A 102 18.42 -10.61 -5.02
N ARG A 103 18.87 -11.26 -3.95
CA ARG A 103 18.21 -12.44 -3.39
C ARG A 103 16.75 -12.17 -2.98
N GLU A 104 16.49 -11.04 -2.32
CA GLU A 104 15.12 -10.70 -1.89
C GLU A 104 14.20 -10.35 -3.07
N ARG A 105 14.73 -9.82 -4.18
CA ARG A 105 13.95 -9.62 -5.41
C ARG A 105 13.57 -10.92 -6.07
N GLU A 106 14.46 -11.91 -6.09
CA GLU A 106 14.16 -13.26 -6.60
C GLU A 106 13.05 -13.92 -5.78
N ILE A 107 13.18 -13.92 -4.45
CA ILE A 107 12.15 -14.41 -3.53
C ILE A 107 10.82 -13.70 -3.78
N GLN A 108 10.82 -12.37 -3.91
CA GLN A 108 9.60 -11.60 -4.16
C GLN A 108 8.98 -11.91 -5.53
N ALA A 109 9.79 -12.25 -6.54
CA ALA A 109 9.29 -12.69 -7.84
C ALA A 109 8.62 -14.07 -7.77
N GLU A 110 9.25 -15.02 -7.08
CA GLU A 110 8.72 -16.37 -6.87
C GLU A 110 7.39 -16.34 -6.11
N VAL A 111 7.32 -15.58 -5.01
CA VAL A 111 6.09 -15.42 -4.22
C VAL A 111 4.96 -14.85 -5.07
N ARG A 112 5.23 -13.81 -5.88
CA ARG A 112 4.21 -13.23 -6.77
C ARG A 112 3.71 -14.22 -7.82
N ALA A 113 4.61 -14.99 -8.43
CA ALA A 113 4.23 -16.02 -9.40
C ALA A 113 3.32 -17.10 -8.76
N GLU A 114 3.63 -17.50 -7.53
CA GLU A 114 2.80 -18.46 -6.79
C GLU A 114 1.43 -17.87 -6.41
N GLU A 115 1.39 -16.62 -5.93
CA GLU A 115 0.15 -15.91 -5.63
C GLU A 115 -0.77 -15.78 -6.86
N GLU A 116 -0.20 -15.47 -8.02
CA GLU A 116 -0.93 -15.43 -9.29
C GLU A 116 -1.51 -16.79 -9.67
N ARG A 117 -0.72 -17.86 -9.53
CA ARG A 117 -1.17 -19.24 -9.77
C ARG A 117 -2.33 -19.63 -8.86
N VAL A 118 -2.21 -19.34 -7.56
CA VAL A 118 -3.27 -19.60 -6.56
C VAL A 118 -4.53 -18.79 -6.89
N LYS A 119 -4.38 -17.50 -7.18
CA LYS A 119 -5.50 -16.62 -7.55
C LYS A 119 -6.22 -17.12 -8.81
N ALA A 120 -5.49 -17.52 -9.85
CA ALA A 120 -6.06 -18.07 -11.07
C ALA A 120 -6.83 -19.37 -10.82
N ARG A 121 -6.27 -20.27 -10.00
CA ARG A 121 -6.93 -21.51 -9.56
C ARG A 121 -8.23 -21.20 -8.83
N ASP A 122 -8.21 -20.27 -7.89
CA ASP A 122 -9.36 -19.94 -7.05
C ASP A 122 -10.45 -19.23 -7.86
N LEU A 123 -10.09 -18.36 -8.80
CA LEU A 123 -11.01 -17.77 -9.77
C LEU A 123 -11.69 -18.84 -10.64
N LYS A 124 -10.93 -19.83 -11.12
CA LYS A 124 -11.48 -20.94 -11.93
C LYS A 124 -12.46 -21.78 -11.12
N LYS A 125 -12.14 -22.07 -9.86
CA LYS A 125 -13.04 -22.79 -8.93
C LYS A 125 -14.31 -21.98 -8.68
N ALA A 126 -14.19 -20.68 -8.35
CA ALA A 126 -15.33 -19.80 -8.11
C ALA A 126 -16.25 -19.71 -9.34
N LYS A 127 -15.69 -19.57 -10.55
CA LYS A 127 -16.46 -19.58 -11.81
C LYS A 127 -17.20 -20.90 -12.03
N LYS A 128 -16.55 -22.05 -11.73
CA LYS A 128 -17.19 -23.37 -11.84
C LYS A 128 -18.37 -23.52 -10.87
N VAL A 129 -18.19 -23.10 -9.61
CA VAL A 129 -19.25 -23.12 -8.60
C VAL A 129 -20.41 -22.20 -8.98
N ALA A 130 -20.12 -20.96 -9.37
CA ALA A 130 -21.14 -20.01 -9.81
C ALA A 130 -21.94 -20.53 -11.02
N ARG A 131 -21.27 -21.17 -11.98
CA ARG A 131 -21.93 -21.81 -13.13
C ARG A 131 -22.84 -22.96 -12.69
N ALA A 132 -22.36 -23.85 -11.82
CA ALA A 132 -23.14 -24.99 -11.32
C ALA A 132 -24.39 -24.52 -10.56
N ASN A 133 -24.26 -23.50 -9.71
CA ASN A 133 -25.39 -22.91 -9.00
C ASN A 133 -26.42 -22.31 -9.96
N ARG A 134 -25.97 -21.57 -10.97
CA ARG A 134 -26.85 -20.98 -11.99
C ARG A 134 -27.58 -22.04 -12.81
N GLU A 135 -26.90 -23.14 -13.15
CA GLU A 135 -27.51 -24.27 -13.85
C GLU A 135 -28.53 -25.01 -12.96
N ALA A 136 -28.31 -25.10 -11.65
CA ALA A 136 -29.25 -25.67 -10.69
C ALA A 136 -30.49 -24.80 -10.51
N GLU A 137 -30.34 -23.48 -10.40
CA GLU A 137 -31.46 -22.51 -10.32
C GLU A 137 -32.35 -22.54 -11.56
N GLN A 138 -31.76 -22.68 -12.75
CA GLN A 138 -32.53 -22.78 -14.01
C GLN A 138 -33.31 -24.08 -14.15
N LYS A 139 -32.86 -25.16 -13.50
CA LYS A 139 -33.51 -26.47 -13.51
C LYS A 139 -34.52 -26.64 -12.38
N ALA A 140 -34.57 -25.72 -11.42
CA ALA A 140 -35.57 -25.75 -10.37
C ALA A 140 -36.96 -25.48 -10.98
N PRO A 141 -37.99 -26.30 -10.68
CA PRO A 141 -39.32 -26.06 -11.20
C PRO A 141 -39.84 -24.71 -10.69
N ARG A 142 -40.32 -23.86 -11.61
CA ARG A 142 -41.12 -22.68 -11.23
C ARG A 142 -42.38 -23.21 -10.56
N SER A 143 -42.47 -23.07 -9.24
CA SER A 143 -43.70 -23.32 -8.49
C SER A 143 -44.76 -22.31 -8.97
N GLU A 144 -45.76 -22.83 -9.67
CA GLU A 144 -47.02 -22.16 -10.04
C GLU A 144 -47.97 -22.10 -8.83
#